data_AF-A0A926M8D1-F1
#
_entry.id   AF-A0A926M8D1-F1
#
_cell.length_a   1.000
_cell.length_b   1.000
_cell.length_c   1.000
_cell.angle_alpha   90.00
_cell.angle_beta   90.00
_cell.angle_gamma   90.00
#
_symmetry.space_group_name_H-M   'P 1'
#
loop_
_entity.id
_entity.type
_entity.pdbx_description
1 polymer ?
#
loop_
_entity_poly.entity_id
_entity_poly.type
_entity_poly.pdbx_seq_one_letter_code
_entity_poly.pdbx_strand_id
1 'polypeptide(L)'
;MKRKVSYRDKLLELANIYDVREIKEYVKSKKNLTVGQIELILRKNKIVIPKDYKSSFIKDNFLKPYSKAKSDLAELKEETIKDKNRLIRKVGNFREDTARRLNYAVKTFWRTLGTAGINFLNILPKLGKTIYSFLGNSFTDVFNGIYNQQLDPKKAKNVIVGIVAVVVIATVAFNGKNYFGNIETDKTVEIKKPENKKKLKKPEIKEEVKKPELKKEIKPKVEAKKKKDVNEVILPNLNLKTETVLNLFKDVEYDLGKVRSQKLVKPIYFTQFPRDLDALQSTKLKKETFIKIVLPLIVAENEKILADRKKLKIVSGKKYTTDLEKQWIRQKLLEYKVKKGDLNELLIRMDVIPTSIALAQAAKESGWGTSRFALEGNAIFGQWTWSGQGIAPLDRDSNKKHKILKFPILRASVKAYQNNLNTHKSYLKFREKRSILREKNKKIVGLELTDTLNNYAQTGSEYTDTLNQIIKQNRLLDFELVRLVNSAKEIELSS
;
A
#
# COMPACT_ATOMS: atom_id res chain seq x y z
N MET A 1 2.54 50.06 11.23
CA MET A 1 1.97 48.75 11.58
C MET A 1 1.00 48.29 10.49
N LYS A 2 1.30 47.23 9.74
CA LYS A 2 0.35 46.67 8.74
C LYS A 2 -0.74 45.87 9.47
N ARG A 3 -2.01 46.27 9.33
CA ARG A 3 -3.16 45.52 9.86
C ARG A 3 -3.17 44.12 9.22
N LYS A 4 -3.26 43.05 10.02
CA LYS A 4 -3.46 41.68 9.51
C LYS A 4 -4.87 41.60 8.90
N VAL A 5 -4.95 41.72 7.57
CA VAL A 5 -6.21 41.65 6.83
C VAL A 5 -6.77 40.24 6.90
N SER A 6 -8.04 40.10 7.30
CA SER A 6 -8.72 38.81 7.41
C SER A 6 -8.82 38.14 6.04
N TYR A 7 -8.92 36.81 6.00
CA TYR A 7 -9.09 36.09 4.75
C TYR A 7 -10.33 36.56 3.97
N ARG A 8 -11.43 36.84 4.69
CA ARG A 8 -12.63 37.41 4.10
C ARG A 8 -12.37 38.76 3.42
N ASP A 9 -11.63 39.63 4.09
CA ASP A 9 -11.33 40.98 3.60
C ASP A 9 -10.44 40.93 2.36
N LYS A 10 -9.50 39.98 2.31
CA LYS A 10 -8.69 39.68 1.13
C LYS A 10 -9.52 39.22 -0.07
N LEU A 11 -10.56 38.42 0.14
CA LEU A 11 -11.48 38.01 -0.93
C LEU A 11 -12.37 39.17 -1.41
N LEU A 12 -12.77 40.07 -0.50
CA LEU A 12 -13.50 41.28 -0.85
C LEU A 12 -12.62 42.27 -1.63
N GLU A 13 -11.35 42.38 -1.26
CA GLU A 13 -10.34 43.15 -2.00
C GLU A 13 -10.16 42.58 -3.40
N LEU A 14 -10.04 41.25 -3.53
CA LEU A 14 -9.98 40.57 -4.82
C LEU A 14 -11.24 40.84 -5.66
N ALA A 15 -12.43 40.74 -5.06
CA ALA A 15 -13.68 41.07 -5.74
C ALA A 15 -13.76 42.54 -6.19
N ASN A 16 -13.15 43.46 -5.44
CA ASN A 16 -13.09 44.87 -5.79
C ASN A 16 -12.13 45.14 -6.95
N ILE A 17 -10.95 44.49 -6.96
CA ILE A 17 -9.94 44.56 -8.02
C ILE A 17 -10.50 44.08 -9.37
N TYR A 18 -11.26 42.98 -9.35
CA TYR A 18 -11.85 42.38 -10.55
C TYR A 18 -13.27 42.89 -10.88
N ASP A 19 -13.73 43.94 -10.20
CA ASP A 19 -15.02 44.60 -10.42
C ASP A 19 -16.26 43.67 -10.45
N VAL A 20 -16.34 42.75 -9.48
CA VAL A 20 -17.45 41.81 -9.40
C VAL A 20 -18.71 42.48 -8.84
N ARG A 21 -19.58 42.94 -9.75
CA ARG A 21 -20.83 43.69 -9.45
C ARG A 21 -21.68 43.04 -8.36
N GLU A 22 -21.89 41.73 -8.45
CA GLU A 22 -22.72 40.97 -7.49
C GLU A 22 -22.23 41.16 -6.04
N ILE A 23 -20.91 41.01 -5.79
CA ILE A 23 -20.34 41.18 -4.45
C ILE A 23 -20.42 42.65 -3.99
N LYS A 24 -20.20 43.61 -4.90
CA LYS A 24 -20.29 45.06 -4.59
C LYS A 24 -21.71 45.47 -4.19
N GLU A 25 -22.74 44.95 -4.85
CA GLU A 25 -24.14 45.20 -4.52
C GLU A 25 -24.54 44.60 -3.16
N TYR A 26 -24.06 43.39 -2.83
CA TYR A 26 -24.27 42.79 -1.51
C TYR A 26 -23.60 43.59 -0.39
N VAL A 27 -22.37 44.07 -0.61
CA VAL A 27 -21.67 44.93 0.36
C VAL A 27 -22.39 46.27 0.52
N LYS A 28 -22.84 46.90 -0.57
CA LYS A 28 -23.55 48.19 -0.56
C LYS A 28 -24.91 48.10 0.14
N SER A 29 -25.60 46.97 0.02
CA SER A 29 -26.87 46.69 0.71
C SER A 29 -26.71 46.25 2.17
N LYS A 30 -25.49 46.33 2.73
CA LYS A 30 -25.13 45.88 4.09
C LYS A 30 -25.44 44.40 4.37
N LYS A 31 -25.56 43.56 3.33
CA LYS A 31 -25.76 42.12 3.47
C LYS A 31 -24.41 41.42 3.58
N ASN A 32 -24.22 40.66 4.66
CA ASN A 32 -22.96 39.96 4.92
C ASN A 32 -22.90 38.63 4.17
N LEU A 33 -22.08 38.57 3.12
CA LEU A 33 -21.70 37.31 2.48
C LEU A 33 -20.67 36.56 3.32
N THR A 34 -20.84 35.24 3.44
CA THR A 34 -19.87 34.33 4.05
C THR A 34 -18.65 34.14 3.13
N VAL A 35 -17.52 33.74 3.69
CA VAL A 35 -16.27 33.47 2.93
C VAL A 35 -16.54 32.48 1.78
N GLY A 36 -17.26 31.39 2.03
CA GLY A 36 -17.58 30.40 1.00
C GLY A 36 -18.48 30.93 -0.11
N GLN A 37 -19.42 31.82 0.21
CA GLN A 37 -20.27 32.47 -0.81
C GLN A 37 -19.44 33.41 -1.69
N ILE A 38 -18.52 34.19 -1.11
CA ILE A 38 -17.63 35.08 -1.85
C ILE A 38 -16.71 34.27 -2.77
N GLU A 39 -16.14 33.15 -2.29
CA GLU A 39 -15.33 32.25 -3.13
C GLU A 39 -16.12 31.66 -4.30
N LEU A 40 -17.38 31.26 -4.07
CA LEU A 40 -18.23 30.67 -5.10
C LEU A 40 -18.59 31.70 -6.18
N ILE A 41 -18.91 32.93 -5.79
CA ILE A 41 -19.19 34.03 -6.72
C ILE A 41 -17.93 34.40 -7.52
N LEU A 42 -16.75 34.45 -6.89
CA LEU A 42 -15.48 34.70 -7.59
C LEU A 42 -15.18 33.60 -8.62
N ARG A 43 -15.37 32.32 -8.26
CA ARG A 43 -15.19 31.18 -9.18
C ARG A 43 -16.20 31.18 -10.32
N LYS A 44 -17.46 31.55 -10.06
CA LYS A 44 -18.50 31.70 -11.09
C LYS A 44 -18.11 32.74 -12.14
N ASN A 45 -17.43 33.81 -11.73
CA ASN A 45 -16.86 34.84 -12.61
C ASN A 45 -15.48 34.47 -13.18
N LYS A 46 -15.04 33.20 -13.07
CA LYS A 46 -13.76 32.67 -13.56
C LYS A 46 -12.51 33.33 -12.96
N ILE A 47 -12.61 33.92 -11.76
CA ILE A 47 -11.47 34.53 -11.07
C ILE A 47 -10.74 33.46 -10.25
N VAL A 48 -9.43 33.32 -10.48
CA VAL A 48 -8.59 32.35 -9.78
C VAL A 48 -8.21 32.92 -8.41
N ILE A 49 -8.48 32.16 -7.35
CA ILE A 49 -8.15 32.53 -5.97
C ILE A 49 -6.74 32.00 -5.63
N PRO A 50 -5.75 32.84 -5.29
CA PRO A 50 -4.39 32.42 -4.91
C PRO A 50 -4.34 31.38 -3.79
N LYS A 51 -3.34 30.48 -3.80
CA LYS A 51 -3.24 29.33 -2.86
C LYS A 51 -2.83 29.70 -1.44
N ASP A 52 -2.37 30.93 -1.26
CA ASP A 52 -1.83 31.57 -0.06
C ASP A 52 -2.95 32.22 0.80
N TYR A 53 -4.18 32.14 0.29
CA TYR A 53 -5.43 32.54 0.93
C TYR A 53 -6.11 31.44 1.75
N LYS A 54 -5.40 30.39 2.18
CA LYS A 54 -6.05 29.27 2.87
C LYS A 54 -6.51 29.63 4.29
N SER A 55 -7.82 29.62 4.51
CA SER A 55 -8.41 29.44 5.84
C SER A 55 -8.59 27.96 6.16
N SER A 56 -8.52 27.63 7.46
CA SER A 56 -8.76 26.31 8.06
C SER A 56 -10.25 25.91 8.05
N PHE A 57 -10.95 26.12 6.94
CA PHE A 57 -12.41 26.04 6.85
C PHE A 57 -12.96 24.61 6.63
N ILE A 58 -12.11 23.66 6.22
CA ILE A 58 -12.56 22.28 5.95
C ILE A 58 -12.80 21.48 7.25
N LYS A 59 -12.26 21.93 8.39
CA LYS A 59 -12.35 21.17 9.65
C LYS A 59 -13.65 21.37 10.44
N ASP A 60 -14.37 22.47 10.23
CA ASP A 60 -15.50 22.84 11.11
C ASP A 60 -16.90 22.75 10.46
N ASN A 61 -17.02 22.44 9.17
CA ASN A 61 -18.33 22.40 8.47
C ASN A 61 -18.74 21.04 7.89
N PHE A 62 -17.93 20.00 8.06
CA PHE A 62 -18.27 18.65 7.58
C PHE A 62 -18.32 17.66 8.75
N LEU A 63 -19.33 17.74 9.62
CA LEU A 63 -19.85 16.63 10.46
C LEU A 63 -21.21 16.99 11.17
N LYS A 64 -22.33 16.89 10.42
CA LYS A 64 -23.76 16.57 10.77
C LYS A 64 -24.59 17.43 11.78
N PRO A 65 -25.96 17.41 11.78
CA PRO A 65 -26.95 16.78 10.87
C PRO A 65 -28.06 17.72 10.30
N TYR A 66 -28.86 17.14 9.41
CA TYR A 66 -30.04 17.60 8.66
C TYR A 66 -31.11 18.40 9.44
N SER A 67 -31.53 19.58 8.94
CA SER A 67 -32.92 20.08 9.07
C SER A 67 -33.22 21.26 8.11
N LYS A 68 -34.47 21.27 7.59
CA LYS A 68 -35.18 22.34 6.85
C LYS A 68 -34.67 22.76 5.46
N ALA A 69 -35.16 22.05 4.45
CA ALA A 69 -35.56 22.67 3.18
C ALA A 69 -37.09 22.68 3.13
N LYS A 70 -37.68 23.86 3.34
CA LYS A 70 -39.09 24.17 3.09
C LYS A 70 -39.09 25.35 2.11
N SER A 71 -40.08 25.31 1.20
CA SER A 71 -40.35 26.22 0.06
C SER A 71 -39.29 26.23 -1.04
N ASP A 72 -39.48 25.37 -2.04
CA ASP A 72 -39.55 25.73 -3.48
C ASP A 72 -39.76 24.47 -4.32
N LEU A 73 -40.87 23.77 -4.07
CA LEU A 73 -41.35 22.64 -4.88
C LEU A 73 -42.88 22.72 -5.01
N ALA A 74 -43.40 23.94 -5.17
CA ALA A 74 -44.80 24.19 -5.47
C ALA A 74 -45.11 24.17 -6.98
N GLU A 75 -44.09 24.08 -7.84
CA GLU A 75 -44.26 24.07 -9.31
C GLU A 75 -44.03 22.72 -10.00
N LEU A 76 -43.80 21.63 -9.25
CA LEU A 76 -43.74 20.26 -9.81
C LEU A 76 -44.93 19.38 -9.36
N LYS A 77 -46.00 20.03 -8.90
CA LYS A 77 -47.25 19.40 -8.47
C LYS A 77 -48.34 19.69 -9.50
N GLU A 78 -48.28 19.04 -10.66
CA GLU A 78 -49.53 18.72 -11.37
C GLU A 78 -49.42 17.53 -12.33
N GLU A 79 -48.24 17.18 -12.86
CA GLU A 79 -48.14 16.05 -13.81
C GLU A 79 -47.89 14.66 -13.21
N THR A 80 -47.63 14.51 -11.89
CA THR A 80 -47.23 13.20 -11.30
C THR A 80 -48.28 12.52 -10.43
N ILE A 81 -49.56 12.90 -10.54
CA ILE A 81 -50.64 12.38 -9.68
C ILE A 81 -51.29 11.09 -10.22
N LYS A 82 -51.11 10.71 -11.50
CA LYS A 82 -51.63 9.44 -12.02
C LYS A 82 -50.74 8.21 -11.77
N ASP A 83 -49.42 8.39 -11.64
CA ASP A 83 -48.48 7.26 -11.48
C ASP A 83 -48.21 6.84 -10.02
N LYS A 84 -48.59 7.66 -9.03
CA LYS A 84 -48.36 7.37 -7.61
C LYS A 84 -49.26 6.28 -7.03
N ASN A 85 -50.47 6.11 -7.56
CA ASN A 85 -51.42 5.17 -6.98
C ASN A 85 -51.13 3.70 -7.31
N ARG A 86 -50.24 3.41 -8.27
CA ARG A 86 -49.80 2.04 -8.61
C ARG A 86 -48.58 1.57 -7.80
N LEU A 87 -47.76 2.50 -7.29
CA LEU A 87 -46.55 2.23 -6.51
C LEU A 87 -46.83 2.07 -5.00
N ILE A 88 -47.86 2.72 -4.48
CA ILE A 88 -48.12 2.80 -3.03
C ILE A 88 -48.60 1.45 -2.43
N ARG A 89 -49.21 0.55 -3.21
CA ARG A 89 -49.58 -0.79 -2.70
C ARG A 89 -48.42 -1.79 -2.60
N LYS A 90 -47.25 -1.52 -3.20
CA LYS A 90 -46.10 -2.45 -3.18
C LYS A 90 -45.01 -2.09 -2.15
N VAL A 91 -45.09 -0.93 -1.48
CA VAL A 91 -44.00 -0.42 -0.62
C VAL A 91 -44.33 -0.51 0.89
N GLY A 92 -45.59 -0.77 1.27
CA GLY A 92 -46.00 -0.92 2.67
C GLY A 92 -45.25 -2.04 3.41
N ASN A 93 -45.14 -3.23 2.80
CA ASN A 93 -44.62 -4.41 3.49
C ASN A 93 -43.08 -4.48 3.57
N PHE A 94 -42.33 -3.60 2.90
CA PHE A 94 -40.86 -3.65 2.89
C PHE A 94 -40.21 -2.78 3.98
N ARG A 95 -40.96 -1.81 4.54
CA ARG A 95 -40.42 -0.85 5.53
C ARG A 95 -40.35 -1.42 6.94
N GLU A 96 -41.27 -2.29 7.33
CA GLU A 96 -41.31 -2.84 8.69
C GLU A 96 -40.26 -3.94 8.94
N ASP A 97 -39.94 -4.75 7.92
CA ASP A 97 -38.93 -5.82 8.04
C ASP A 97 -37.48 -5.30 7.96
N THR A 98 -37.27 -4.18 7.27
CA THR A 98 -35.94 -3.56 7.16
C THR A 98 -35.53 -2.86 8.45
N ALA A 99 -36.49 -2.22 9.14
CA ALA A 99 -36.24 -1.53 10.41
C ALA A 99 -35.89 -2.49 11.55
N ARG A 100 -36.58 -3.64 11.64
CA ARG A 100 -36.29 -4.66 12.67
C ARG A 100 -34.92 -5.30 12.48
N ARG A 101 -34.52 -5.62 11.24
CA ARG A 101 -33.19 -6.20 10.95
C ARG A 101 -32.04 -5.23 11.20
N LEU A 102 -32.20 -3.94 10.91
CA LEU A 102 -31.18 -2.93 11.17
C LEU A 102 -30.94 -2.72 12.67
N ASN A 103 -31.99 -2.73 13.49
CA ASN A 103 -31.85 -2.53 14.93
C ASN A 103 -31.09 -3.70 15.60
N TYR A 104 -31.31 -4.94 15.15
CA TYR A 104 -30.53 -6.10 15.58
C TYR A 104 -29.06 -6.05 15.13
N ALA A 105 -28.78 -5.60 13.91
CA ALA A 105 -27.42 -5.47 13.40
C ALA A 105 -26.62 -4.41 14.16
N VAL A 106 -27.22 -3.25 14.45
CA VAL A 106 -26.58 -2.15 15.20
C VAL A 106 -26.31 -2.56 16.66
N LYS A 107 -27.28 -3.21 17.33
CA LYS A 107 -27.11 -3.68 18.72
C LYS A 107 -26.01 -4.74 18.84
N THR A 108 -25.88 -5.61 17.84
CA THR A 108 -24.82 -6.64 17.80
C THR A 108 -23.46 -5.99 17.60
N PHE A 109 -23.34 -5.09 16.63
CA PHE A 109 -22.12 -4.34 16.35
C PHE A 109 -21.61 -3.54 17.57
N TRP A 110 -22.54 -2.95 18.34
CA TRP A 110 -22.19 -2.17 19.53
C TRP A 110 -21.69 -3.00 20.70
N ARG A 111 -22.20 -4.23 20.85
CA ARG A 111 -21.66 -5.19 21.84
C ARG A 111 -20.26 -5.69 21.45
N THR A 112 -20.01 -5.93 20.16
CA THR A 112 -18.69 -6.39 19.68
C THR A 112 -17.61 -5.31 19.81
N LEU A 113 -17.97 -4.04 19.64
CA LEU A 113 -17.03 -2.93 19.84
C LEU A 113 -16.77 -2.66 21.33
N GLY A 114 -17.78 -2.81 22.18
CA GLY A 114 -17.59 -2.76 23.64
C GLY A 114 -16.63 -3.82 24.15
N THR A 115 -16.75 -5.07 23.71
CA THR A 115 -15.84 -6.16 24.12
C THR A 115 -14.43 -6.00 23.57
N ALA A 116 -14.27 -5.50 22.34
CA ALA A 116 -12.96 -5.19 21.77
C ALA A 116 -12.26 -4.02 22.50
N GLY A 117 -13.00 -2.98 22.88
CA GLY A 117 -12.48 -1.85 23.65
C GLY A 117 -12.03 -2.24 25.06
N ILE A 118 -12.80 -3.07 25.76
CA ILE A 118 -12.45 -3.56 27.11
C ILE A 118 -11.21 -4.46 27.07
N ASN A 119 -11.11 -5.34 26.05
CA ASN A 119 -9.91 -6.17 25.87
C ASN A 119 -8.66 -5.34 25.55
N PHE A 120 -8.82 -4.23 24.82
CA PHE A 120 -7.71 -3.30 24.55
C PHE A 120 -7.23 -2.59 25.81
N LEU A 121 -8.14 -2.16 26.69
CA LEU A 121 -7.77 -1.53 27.97
C LEU A 121 -7.00 -2.48 28.90
N ASN A 122 -7.31 -3.78 28.86
CA ASN A 122 -6.57 -4.81 29.61
C ASN A 122 -5.15 -5.08 29.07
N ILE A 123 -4.80 -4.60 27.87
CA ILE A 123 -3.48 -4.76 27.26
C ILE A 123 -2.54 -3.61 27.66
N LEU A 124 -3.05 -2.43 28.00
CA LEU A 124 -2.25 -1.25 28.38
C LEU A 124 -1.28 -1.51 29.54
N PRO A 125 -1.66 -2.19 30.64
CA PRO A 125 -0.74 -2.45 31.75
C PRO A 125 0.39 -3.42 31.36
N LYS A 126 0.10 -4.39 30.47
CA LYS A 126 1.09 -5.35 29.96
C LYS A 126 2.08 -4.67 29.00
N LEU A 127 1.59 -3.76 28.17
CA LEU A 127 2.42 -2.96 27.27
C LEU A 127 3.33 -2.01 28.07
N GLY A 128 2.79 -1.37 29.11
CA GLY A 128 3.56 -0.54 30.03
C GLY A 128 4.68 -1.32 30.73
N LYS A 129 4.40 -2.52 31.24
CA LYS A 129 5.44 -3.39 31.84
C LYS A 129 6.53 -3.79 30.85
N THR A 130 6.16 -4.13 29.61
CA THR A 130 7.13 -4.50 28.57
C THR A 130 7.99 -3.32 28.12
N ILE A 131 7.41 -2.12 28.02
CA ILE A 131 8.16 -0.90 27.71
C ILE A 131 9.11 -0.55 28.87
N TYR A 132 8.64 -0.67 30.11
CA TYR A 132 9.46 -0.41 31.31
C TYR A 132 10.62 -1.40 31.42
N SER A 133 10.40 -2.70 31.18
CA SER A 133 11.48 -3.69 31.23
C SER A 133 12.47 -3.52 30.08
N PHE A 134 11.99 -3.21 28.88
CA PHE A 134 12.85 -2.94 27.72
C PHE A 134 13.73 -1.72 27.94
N LEU A 135 13.14 -0.62 28.43
CA LEU A 135 13.89 0.61 28.71
C LEU A 135 14.81 0.42 29.92
N GLY A 136 14.34 -0.20 31.00
CA GLY A 136 15.14 -0.50 32.18
C GLY A 136 16.41 -1.26 31.82
N ASN A 137 16.26 -2.40 31.13
CA ASN A 137 17.39 -3.24 30.73
C ASN A 137 18.32 -2.52 29.75
N SER A 138 17.77 -1.85 28.73
CA SER A 138 18.58 -1.12 27.75
C SER A 138 19.35 0.05 28.39
N PHE A 139 18.75 0.75 29.35
CA PHE A 139 19.42 1.82 30.07
C PHE A 139 20.51 1.27 30.99
N THR A 140 20.25 0.21 31.77
CA THR A 140 21.29 -0.42 32.62
C THR A 140 22.45 -0.97 31.81
N ASP A 141 22.21 -1.60 30.66
CA ASP A 141 23.26 -2.18 29.82
C ASP A 141 24.13 -1.10 29.16
N VAL A 142 23.50 -0.01 28.71
CA VAL A 142 24.21 1.15 28.15
C VAL A 142 25.00 1.88 29.24
N PHE A 143 24.41 2.09 30.44
CA PHE A 143 25.11 2.77 31.53
C PHE A 143 26.25 1.93 32.11
N ASN A 144 26.05 0.63 32.30
CA ASN A 144 27.10 -0.29 32.76
C ASN A 144 28.23 -0.41 31.73
N GLY A 145 27.90 -0.42 30.43
CA GLY A 145 28.90 -0.44 29.36
C GLY A 145 29.71 0.86 29.23
N ILE A 146 29.09 2.01 29.56
CA ILE A 146 29.77 3.32 29.64
C ILE A 146 30.65 3.41 30.90
N TYR A 147 30.14 2.94 32.05
CA TYR A 147 30.85 2.97 33.34
C TYR A 147 32.09 2.05 33.34
N ASN A 148 31.99 0.88 32.71
CA ASN A 148 33.10 -0.09 32.60
C ASN A 148 34.06 0.19 31.42
N GLN A 149 33.97 1.34 30.75
CA GLN A 149 34.81 1.74 29.60
C GLN A 149 34.87 0.75 28.42
N GLN A 150 33.93 -0.20 28.32
CA GLN A 150 33.89 -1.20 27.23
C GLN A 150 33.27 -0.65 25.93
N LEU A 151 32.62 0.51 25.98
CA LEU A 151 31.96 1.13 24.84
C LEU A 151 32.65 2.42 24.40
N ASP A 152 32.88 2.54 23.09
CA ASP A 152 33.38 3.76 22.46
C ASP A 152 32.46 4.95 22.81
N PRO A 153 32.96 5.98 23.51
CA PRO A 153 32.15 7.09 24.00
C PRO A 153 31.43 7.85 22.88
N LYS A 154 31.92 7.82 21.62
CA LYS A 154 31.21 8.41 20.48
C LYS A 154 29.98 7.61 20.08
N LYS A 155 30.06 6.28 20.08
CA LYS A 155 28.92 5.40 19.74
C LYS A 155 27.86 5.44 20.83
N ALA A 156 28.27 5.42 22.09
CA ALA A 156 27.38 5.59 23.24
C ALA A 156 26.63 6.94 23.18
N LYS A 157 27.33 8.04 22.86
CA LYS A 157 26.72 9.35 22.68
C LYS A 157 25.68 9.36 21.56
N ASN A 158 25.94 8.74 20.42
CA ASN A 158 24.98 8.68 19.30
C ASN A 158 23.73 7.85 19.64
N VAL A 159 23.88 6.76 20.40
CA VAL A 159 22.75 5.94 20.86
C VAL A 159 21.91 6.71 21.88
N ILE A 160 22.55 7.41 22.83
CA ILE A 160 21.85 8.27 23.80
C ILE A 160 21.09 9.40 23.08
N VAL A 161 21.73 10.06 22.10
CA VAL A 161 21.08 11.10 21.28
C VAL A 161 19.90 10.54 20.50
N GLY A 162 20.00 9.32 19.96
CA GLY A 162 18.90 8.65 19.29
C GLY A 162 17.72 8.35 20.21
N ILE A 163 17.99 7.85 21.43
CA ILE A 163 16.96 7.57 22.44
C ILE A 163 16.29 8.87 22.89
N VAL A 164 17.07 9.92 23.17
CA VAL A 164 16.54 11.24 23.55
C VAL A 164 15.71 11.84 22.43
N ALA A 165 16.13 11.73 21.17
CA ALA A 165 15.36 12.21 20.02
C ALA A 165 14.02 11.47 19.89
N VAL A 166 14.00 10.16 20.08
CA VAL A 166 12.75 9.35 20.05
C VAL A 166 11.83 9.73 21.22
N VAL A 167 12.38 9.93 22.42
CA VAL A 167 11.61 10.38 23.59
C VAL A 167 11.06 11.78 23.35
N VAL A 168 11.85 12.72 22.84
CA VAL A 168 11.40 14.09 22.52
C VAL A 168 10.31 14.08 21.45
N ILE A 169 10.46 13.30 20.38
CA ILE A 169 9.43 13.18 19.34
C ILE A 169 8.16 12.54 19.91
N ALA A 170 8.28 11.51 20.75
CA ALA A 170 7.15 10.88 21.40
C ALA A 170 6.46 11.83 22.39
N THR A 171 7.21 12.59 23.20
CA THR A 171 6.68 13.57 24.15
C THR A 171 6.04 14.76 23.44
N VAL A 172 6.60 15.24 22.32
CA VAL A 172 5.97 16.29 21.48
C VAL A 172 4.70 15.76 20.81
N ALA A 173 4.69 14.51 20.36
CA ALA A 173 3.49 13.87 19.82
C ALA A 173 2.40 13.63 20.87
N PHE A 174 2.78 13.40 22.14
CA PHE A 174 1.86 13.07 23.23
C PHE A 174 1.37 14.31 24.02
N ASN A 175 2.23 15.31 24.23
CA ASN A 175 1.98 16.50 25.05
C ASN A 175 1.98 17.82 24.26
N GLY A 176 1.91 17.75 22.92
CA GLY A 176 1.82 18.88 21.98
C GLY A 176 0.55 19.73 22.08
N LYS A 177 0.07 20.00 23.31
CA LYS A 177 -0.91 21.02 23.62
C LYS A 177 -0.61 21.88 24.86
N ASN A 178 0.40 21.55 25.70
CA ASN A 178 0.60 22.27 26.98
C ASN A 178 2.01 22.84 27.27
N TYR A 179 2.97 22.85 26.34
CA TYR A 179 4.35 23.31 26.64
C TYR A 179 4.87 24.53 25.87
N PHE A 180 4.05 25.18 25.03
CA PHE A 180 4.47 26.41 24.31
C PHE A 180 3.85 27.69 24.86
N GLY A 181 3.38 27.66 26.11
CA GLY A 181 3.15 28.86 26.91
C GLY A 181 4.19 28.90 28.01
N ASN A 182 5.09 29.88 27.95
CA ASN A 182 6.16 30.19 28.91
C ASN A 182 7.46 29.42 28.68
N ILE A 183 8.40 30.06 28.00
CA ILE A 183 9.74 30.35 28.54
C ILE A 183 10.26 31.55 27.74
N GLU A 184 10.31 32.68 28.43
CA GLU A 184 10.99 33.90 27.99
C GLU A 184 12.50 33.61 27.88
N THR A 185 13.09 34.07 26.78
CA THR A 185 14.53 34.05 26.57
C THR A 185 15.17 35.19 27.34
N ASP A 186 16.00 34.87 28.34
CA ASP A 186 17.04 35.80 28.74
C ASP A 186 18.32 35.09 29.24
N LYS A 187 19.43 35.59 28.67
CA LYS A 187 20.83 35.62 29.13
C LYS A 187 21.77 34.40 28.97
N THR A 188 22.80 34.71 28.18
CA THR A 188 24.13 34.12 27.99
C THR A 188 24.93 33.90 29.27
N VAL A 189 25.64 32.76 29.41
CA VAL A 189 26.91 32.65 30.15
C VAL A 189 27.83 31.56 29.54
N GLU A 190 29.11 31.90 29.52
CA GLU A 190 30.30 31.26 28.95
C GLU A 190 30.71 29.91 29.57
N ILE A 191 31.47 29.12 28.78
CA ILE A 191 32.11 27.87 29.17
C ILE A 191 33.54 28.16 29.67
N LYS A 192 33.88 27.75 30.91
CA LYS A 192 35.28 27.60 31.38
C LYS A 192 35.63 26.12 31.60
N LYS A 193 36.76 25.71 31.00
CA LYS A 193 37.51 24.46 31.24
C LYS A 193 38.08 24.40 32.67
N PRO A 194 38.41 23.20 33.17
CA PRO A 194 39.76 23.04 33.72
C PRO A 194 40.48 21.73 33.32
N GLU A 195 41.78 21.75 33.60
CA GLU A 195 42.85 20.88 33.14
C GLU A 195 43.49 20.15 34.35
N ASN A 196 43.97 18.92 34.12
CA ASN A 196 45.15 18.22 34.71
C ASN A 196 45.25 17.70 36.19
N LYS A 197 45.57 16.38 36.24
CA LYS A 197 46.69 15.65 36.92
C LYS A 197 46.58 15.02 38.34
N LYS A 198 46.79 13.68 38.33
CA LYS A 198 47.62 12.78 39.20
C LYS A 198 47.12 12.55 40.65
N LYS A 199 47.08 11.33 41.24
CA LYS A 199 48.15 10.34 41.46
C LYS A 199 47.61 8.97 42.00
N LEU A 200 48.46 7.93 41.91
CA LEU A 200 48.32 6.50 42.28
C LEU A 200 47.93 6.17 43.73
N LYS A 201 47.33 4.96 43.92
CA LYS A 201 47.88 3.82 44.71
C LYS A 201 47.05 2.51 44.54
N LYS A 202 47.74 1.40 44.25
CA LYS A 202 47.42 -0.03 44.58
C LYS A 202 48.35 -0.42 45.77
N PRO A 203 48.22 -1.55 46.52
CA PRO A 203 47.82 -2.92 46.14
C PRO A 203 46.79 -3.54 47.14
N GLU A 204 46.20 -4.74 47.00
CA GLU A 204 46.80 -6.08 47.19
C GLU A 204 45.85 -7.22 46.76
N ILE A 205 46.45 -8.40 46.60
CA ILE A 205 45.96 -9.67 46.04
C ILE A 205 45.58 -10.64 47.17
N LYS A 206 44.53 -11.46 47.00
CA LYS A 206 44.47 -12.87 47.44
C LYS A 206 43.60 -13.71 46.51
N GLU A 207 44.19 -14.75 45.92
CA GLU A 207 43.52 -15.88 45.27
C GLU A 207 43.13 -16.93 46.31
N GLU A 208 42.04 -17.65 46.08
CA GLU A 208 41.89 -19.02 46.57
C GLU A 208 41.04 -19.85 45.57
N VAL A 209 41.56 -21.02 45.22
CA VAL A 209 41.04 -21.98 44.24
C VAL A 209 40.47 -23.20 44.98
N LYS A 210 39.31 -23.73 44.53
CA LYS A 210 38.97 -25.17 44.63
C LYS A 210 38.02 -25.61 43.51
N LYS A 211 38.24 -26.84 43.02
CA LYS A 211 37.73 -27.52 41.81
C LYS A 211 36.77 -28.69 42.23
N PRO A 212 36.28 -29.57 41.34
CA PRO A 212 34.94 -29.59 40.72
C PRO A 212 34.04 -30.80 41.11
N GLU A 213 32.75 -30.78 40.76
CA GLU A 213 31.90 -31.99 40.68
C GLU A 213 31.06 -32.04 39.39
N LEU A 214 30.74 -33.27 38.97
CA LEU A 214 30.38 -33.68 37.61
C LEU A 214 28.98 -34.34 37.55
N LYS A 215 28.25 -34.05 36.46
CA LYS A 215 27.13 -34.80 35.80
C LYS A 215 25.72 -34.89 36.45
N LYS A 216 24.73 -34.40 35.68
CA LYS A 216 23.60 -35.21 35.15
C LYS A 216 22.97 -34.55 33.90
N GLU A 217 22.82 -35.34 32.84
CA GLU A 217 22.20 -35.01 31.55
C GLU A 217 20.67 -34.86 31.66
N ILE A 218 20.06 -33.99 30.83
CA ILE A 218 18.77 -34.20 30.13
C ILE A 218 18.73 -33.28 28.88
N LYS A 219 18.27 -33.87 27.76
CA LYS A 219 18.23 -33.42 26.34
C LYS A 219 17.62 -32.03 26.08
N PRO A 220 18.10 -31.24 25.08
CA PRO A 220 17.35 -30.12 24.54
C PRO A 220 16.38 -30.57 23.44
N LYS A 221 15.11 -30.23 23.67
CA LYS A 221 13.98 -30.30 22.73
C LYS A 221 14.22 -29.32 21.58
N VAL A 222 13.93 -29.78 20.36
CA VAL A 222 13.89 -28.98 19.14
C VAL A 222 12.83 -27.89 19.27
N GLU A 223 13.23 -26.62 19.38
CA GLU A 223 12.30 -25.49 19.25
C GLU A 223 12.30 -24.97 17.81
N ALA A 224 11.11 -25.05 17.23
CA ALA A 224 10.79 -24.65 15.87
C ALA A 224 11.12 -23.16 15.63
N LYS A 225 11.96 -22.93 14.62
CA LYS A 225 12.20 -21.61 14.03
C LYS A 225 10.86 -21.01 13.57
N LYS A 226 10.37 -20.00 14.29
CA LYS A 226 9.30 -19.12 13.81
C LYS A 226 9.78 -18.40 12.55
N LYS A 227 9.01 -18.53 11.47
CA LYS A 227 9.21 -17.83 10.19
C LYS A 227 9.22 -16.32 10.46
N LYS A 228 10.29 -15.64 10.02
CA LYS A 228 10.36 -14.18 9.98
C LYS A 228 9.41 -13.69 8.88
N ASP A 229 8.47 -12.83 9.24
CA ASP A 229 7.67 -12.08 8.29
C ASP A 229 8.60 -11.18 7.47
N VAL A 230 8.44 -11.20 6.14
CA VAL A 230 9.22 -10.38 5.23
C VAL A 230 8.69 -8.96 5.33
N ASN A 231 9.46 -8.05 5.94
CA ASN A 231 9.15 -6.63 5.93
C ASN A 231 9.19 -6.12 4.47
N GLU A 232 8.00 -6.02 3.87
CA GLU A 232 7.80 -5.45 2.55
C GLU A 232 8.01 -3.93 2.59
N VAL A 233 9.10 -3.45 1.97
CA VAL A 233 9.37 -2.01 1.88
C VAL A 233 8.53 -1.43 0.73
N ILE A 234 7.39 -0.82 1.07
CA ILE A 234 6.54 -0.08 0.12
C ILE A 234 6.94 1.40 0.18
N LEU A 235 7.46 1.93 -0.92
CA LEU A 235 7.83 3.35 -1.00
C LEU A 235 6.58 4.24 -1.18
N PRO A 236 6.41 5.31 -0.38
CA PRO A 236 5.26 6.22 -0.48
C PRO A 236 5.20 6.93 -1.84
N ASN A 237 4.07 7.57 -2.11
CA ASN A 237 3.70 8.23 -3.37
C ASN A 237 4.57 9.48 -3.63
N LEU A 238 5.85 9.25 -3.90
CA LEU A 238 6.84 10.24 -4.27
C LEU A 238 6.69 10.51 -5.77
N ASN A 239 6.77 11.77 -6.17
CA ASN A 239 6.91 12.14 -7.58
C ASN A 239 8.31 11.71 -8.05
N LEU A 240 8.50 10.40 -8.21
CA LEU A 240 9.79 9.75 -8.40
C LEU A 240 10.37 10.16 -9.76
N LYS A 241 11.54 10.77 -9.72
CA LYS A 241 12.38 10.95 -10.90
C LYS A 241 13.12 9.65 -11.19
N THR A 242 13.41 9.43 -12.47
CA THR A 242 14.11 8.23 -12.94
C THR A 242 15.51 8.15 -12.34
N GLU A 243 16.21 9.27 -12.18
CA GLU A 243 17.50 9.34 -11.52
C GLU A 243 17.48 8.80 -10.08
N THR A 244 16.44 9.15 -9.30
CA THR A 244 16.26 8.64 -7.93
C THR A 244 16.09 7.13 -7.92
N VAL A 245 15.31 6.59 -8.86
CA VAL A 245 15.12 5.14 -9.01
C VAL A 245 16.43 4.44 -9.37
N LEU A 246 17.21 5.03 -10.29
CA LEU A 246 18.52 4.50 -10.69
C LEU A 246 19.53 4.52 -9.54
N ASN A 247 19.58 5.60 -8.78
CA ASN A 247 20.46 5.71 -7.61
C ASN A 247 20.08 4.70 -6.53
N LEU A 248 18.78 4.55 -6.24
CA LEU A 248 18.31 3.50 -5.34
C LEU A 248 18.76 2.10 -5.79
N PHE A 249 18.68 1.80 -7.09
CA PHE A 249 19.15 0.52 -7.61
C PHE A 249 20.66 0.33 -7.50
N LYS A 250 21.44 1.40 -7.62
CA LYS A 250 22.89 1.36 -7.39
C LYS A 250 23.20 1.11 -5.91
N ASP A 251 22.58 1.87 -5.01
CA ASP A 251 22.82 1.80 -3.56
C ASP A 251 22.51 0.42 -2.98
N VAL A 252 21.46 -0.22 -3.48
CA VAL A 252 21.07 -1.58 -3.06
C VAL A 252 21.70 -2.68 -3.92
N GLU A 253 22.66 -2.35 -4.79
CA GLU A 253 23.32 -3.26 -5.73
C GLU A 253 22.34 -4.17 -6.51
N TYR A 254 21.24 -3.59 -7.01
CA TYR A 254 20.26 -4.32 -7.77
C TYR A 254 20.66 -4.42 -9.24
N ASP A 255 21.22 -5.57 -9.60
CA ASP A 255 21.70 -5.87 -10.95
C ASP A 255 20.95 -7.04 -11.59
N LEU A 256 20.54 -6.90 -12.86
CA LEU A 256 19.81 -7.96 -13.57
C LEU A 256 20.72 -9.13 -13.96
N GLY A 257 22.03 -8.92 -14.14
CA GLY A 257 23.00 -10.01 -14.35
C GLY A 257 23.09 -10.92 -13.12
N LYS A 258 23.18 -10.33 -11.92
CA LYS A 258 23.09 -11.06 -10.64
C LYS A 258 21.75 -11.82 -10.52
N VAL A 259 20.62 -11.20 -10.88
CA VAL A 259 19.31 -11.87 -10.85
C VAL A 259 19.25 -13.06 -11.81
N ARG A 260 19.77 -12.91 -13.03
CA ARG A 260 19.77 -13.98 -14.05
C ARG A 260 20.58 -15.19 -13.62
N SER A 261 21.74 -14.97 -13.00
CA SER A 261 22.65 -16.03 -12.53
C SER A 261 22.17 -16.67 -11.23
N GLN A 262 21.79 -15.87 -10.22
CA GLN A 262 21.43 -16.37 -8.89
C GLN A 262 19.97 -16.80 -8.78
N LYS A 263 19.11 -16.43 -9.74
CA LYS A 263 17.65 -16.61 -9.69
C LYS A 263 17.00 -15.96 -8.46
N LEU A 264 17.59 -14.89 -7.95
CA LEU A 264 17.09 -14.16 -6.80
C LEU A 264 16.85 -12.68 -7.16
N VAL A 265 15.68 -12.16 -6.79
CA VAL A 265 15.31 -10.76 -6.99
C VAL A 265 15.06 -10.06 -5.65
N LYS A 266 15.52 -8.82 -5.54
CA LYS A 266 15.33 -8.01 -4.34
C LYS A 266 13.86 -7.53 -4.27
N PRO A 267 13.18 -7.65 -3.11
CA PRO A 267 11.78 -7.28 -2.95
C PRO A 267 11.60 -5.76 -2.80
N ILE A 268 11.95 -5.00 -3.85
CA ILE A 268 11.79 -3.54 -3.91
C ILE A 268 10.51 -3.22 -4.67
N TYR A 269 9.55 -2.58 -4.00
CA TYR A 269 8.22 -2.36 -4.56
C TYR A 269 7.92 -0.87 -4.70
N PHE A 270 7.83 -0.44 -5.95
CA PHE A 270 7.40 0.90 -6.30
C PHE A 270 5.87 0.97 -6.37
N THR A 271 5.34 2.10 -5.92
CA THR A 271 3.90 2.39 -5.99
C THR A 271 3.50 2.92 -7.36
N GLN A 272 4.42 3.59 -8.07
CA GLN A 272 4.23 4.16 -9.41
C GLN A 272 5.52 4.07 -10.24
N PHE A 273 5.42 4.18 -11.56
CA PHE A 273 6.58 4.37 -12.44
C PHE A 273 7.12 5.80 -12.33
N PRO A 274 8.43 6.03 -12.54
CA PRO A 274 8.96 7.38 -12.64
C PRO A 274 8.41 8.07 -13.90
N ARG A 275 8.07 9.35 -13.79
CA ARG A 275 7.32 10.08 -14.84
C ARG A 275 8.16 10.42 -16.07
N ASP A 276 9.46 10.53 -15.89
CA ASP A 276 10.48 10.90 -16.88
C ASP A 276 11.23 9.68 -17.41
N LEU A 277 10.62 8.48 -17.35
CA LEU A 277 11.24 7.24 -17.84
C LEU A 277 11.51 7.29 -19.36
N ASP A 278 10.70 8.05 -20.08
CA ASP A 278 10.83 8.34 -21.50
C ASP A 278 11.99 9.30 -21.83
N ALA A 279 12.44 10.10 -20.87
CA ALA A 279 13.59 11.00 -21.04
C ALA A 279 14.94 10.25 -21.11
N LEU A 280 14.96 8.95 -20.77
CA LEU A 280 16.14 8.11 -20.94
C LEU A 280 16.47 7.88 -22.42
N GLN A 281 17.60 8.41 -22.87
CA GLN A 281 18.09 8.25 -24.25
C GLN A 281 18.44 6.79 -24.58
N SER A 282 18.98 6.05 -23.62
CA SER A 282 19.36 4.65 -23.82
C SER A 282 18.14 3.73 -23.73
N THR A 283 17.73 3.17 -24.87
CA THR A 283 16.66 2.17 -24.94
C THR A 283 16.97 0.95 -24.07
N LYS A 284 18.24 0.53 -24.01
CA LYS A 284 18.68 -0.59 -23.15
C LYS A 284 18.45 -0.27 -21.68
N LEU A 285 18.91 0.90 -21.22
CA LEU A 285 18.74 1.32 -19.82
C LEU A 285 17.27 1.47 -19.44
N LYS A 286 16.43 2.01 -20.34
CA LYS A 286 14.98 2.11 -20.14
C LYS A 286 14.34 0.74 -19.90
N LYS A 287 14.65 -0.22 -20.77
CA LYS A 287 14.14 -1.60 -20.66
C LYS A 287 14.61 -2.30 -19.39
N GLU A 288 15.90 -2.15 -19.04
CA GLU A 288 16.44 -2.74 -17.81
C GLU A 288 15.81 -2.13 -16.56
N THR A 289 15.63 -0.81 -16.53
CA THR A 289 14.96 -0.09 -15.43
C THR A 289 13.52 -0.56 -15.27
N PHE A 290 12.79 -0.67 -16.38
CA PHE A 290 11.44 -1.22 -16.39
C PHE A 290 11.39 -2.64 -15.80
N ILE A 291 12.26 -3.54 -16.26
CA ILE A 291 12.31 -4.93 -15.76
C ILE A 291 12.64 -4.92 -14.26
N LYS A 292 13.59 -4.10 -13.80
CA LYS A 292 13.93 -3.99 -12.37
C LYS A 292 12.73 -3.58 -11.51
N ILE A 293 11.89 -2.66 -11.99
CA ILE A 293 10.68 -2.22 -11.30
C ILE A 293 9.59 -3.31 -11.28
N VAL A 294 9.36 -3.97 -12.41
CA VAL A 294 8.19 -4.86 -12.59
C VAL A 294 8.44 -6.29 -12.11
N LEU A 295 9.66 -6.83 -12.32
CA LEU A 295 10.01 -8.20 -11.97
C LEU A 295 9.68 -8.59 -10.51
N PRO A 296 10.09 -7.84 -9.48
CA PRO A 296 9.80 -8.22 -8.09
C PRO A 296 8.30 -8.26 -7.81
N LEU A 297 7.50 -7.37 -8.43
CA LEU A 297 6.04 -7.36 -8.28
C LEU A 297 5.40 -8.65 -8.82
N ILE A 298 5.85 -9.11 -9.99
CA ILE A 298 5.37 -10.36 -10.61
C ILE A 298 5.76 -11.57 -9.76
N VAL A 299 7.04 -11.63 -9.35
CA VAL A 299 7.57 -12.75 -8.55
C VAL A 299 6.85 -12.84 -7.21
N ALA A 300 6.62 -11.71 -6.53
CA ALA A 300 5.92 -11.68 -5.25
C ALA A 300 4.47 -12.21 -5.34
N GLU A 301 3.73 -11.85 -6.39
CA GLU A 301 2.36 -12.36 -6.56
C GLU A 301 2.36 -13.84 -6.99
N ASN A 302 3.32 -14.27 -7.82
CA ASN A 302 3.51 -15.69 -8.14
C ASN A 302 3.84 -16.54 -6.89
N GLU A 303 4.75 -16.08 -6.02
CA GLU A 303 5.07 -16.77 -4.77
C GLU A 303 3.85 -16.89 -3.86
N LYS A 304 3.03 -15.84 -3.78
CA LYS A 304 1.76 -15.87 -3.04
C LYS A 304 0.78 -16.88 -3.62
N ILE A 305 0.65 -16.95 -4.95
CA ILE A 305 -0.19 -17.96 -5.61
C ILE A 305 0.31 -19.38 -5.30
N LEU A 306 1.62 -19.62 -5.32
CA LEU A 306 2.19 -20.92 -4.95
C LEU A 306 1.92 -21.29 -3.50
N ALA A 307 2.07 -20.33 -2.57
CA ALA A 307 1.77 -20.53 -1.16
C ALA A 307 0.29 -20.86 -0.94
N ASP A 308 -0.62 -20.12 -1.60
CA ASP A 308 -2.06 -20.39 -1.57
C ASP A 308 -2.36 -21.78 -2.17
N ARG A 309 -1.74 -22.15 -3.30
CA ARG A 309 -1.91 -23.45 -3.95
C ARG A 309 -1.46 -24.60 -3.05
N LYS A 310 -0.31 -24.45 -2.39
CA LYS A 310 0.23 -25.43 -1.43
C LYS A 310 -0.72 -25.60 -0.24
N LYS A 311 -1.22 -24.48 0.31
CA LYS A 311 -2.23 -24.49 1.37
C LYS A 311 -3.50 -25.19 0.91
N LEU A 312 -3.98 -24.93 -0.31
CA LEU A 312 -5.17 -25.58 -0.87
C LEU A 312 -4.98 -27.10 -0.93
N LYS A 313 -3.85 -27.59 -1.47
CA LYS A 313 -3.56 -29.03 -1.52
C LYS A 313 -3.58 -29.68 -0.14
N ILE A 314 -2.96 -29.02 0.85
CA ILE A 314 -2.92 -29.51 2.23
C ILE A 314 -4.34 -29.57 2.81
N VAL A 315 -5.12 -28.51 2.67
CA VAL A 315 -6.47 -28.43 3.26
C VAL A 315 -7.45 -29.38 2.56
N SER A 316 -7.38 -29.51 1.24
CA SER A 316 -8.23 -30.42 0.46
C SER A 316 -7.97 -31.89 0.77
N GLY A 317 -6.75 -32.25 1.22
CA GLY A 317 -6.40 -33.61 1.62
C GLY A 317 -6.79 -33.97 3.07
N LYS A 318 -7.31 -33.02 3.86
CA LYS A 318 -7.68 -33.29 5.26
C LYS A 318 -9.07 -33.90 5.36
N LYS A 319 -9.22 -34.89 6.25
CA LYS A 319 -10.53 -35.45 6.63
C LYS A 319 -11.44 -34.42 7.33
N TYR A 320 -10.85 -33.53 8.13
CA TYR A 320 -11.55 -32.47 8.86
C TYR A 320 -10.86 -31.12 8.63
N THR A 321 -11.66 -30.08 8.35
CA THR A 321 -11.19 -28.71 8.16
C THR A 321 -11.69 -27.80 9.27
N THR A 322 -10.82 -26.91 9.74
CA THR A 322 -11.16 -25.86 10.71
C THR A 322 -12.05 -24.79 10.09
N ASP A 323 -12.79 -24.02 10.89
CA ASP A 323 -13.65 -22.96 10.35
C ASP A 323 -12.85 -21.84 9.66
N LEU A 324 -11.62 -21.56 10.13
CA LEU A 324 -10.69 -20.65 9.46
C LEU A 324 -10.27 -21.17 8.08
N GLU A 325 -10.03 -22.47 7.95
CA GLU A 325 -9.73 -23.10 6.65
C GLU A 325 -10.95 -23.05 5.72
N LYS A 326 -12.15 -23.35 6.22
CA LYS A 326 -13.39 -23.23 5.43
C LYS A 326 -13.63 -21.79 4.97
N GLN A 327 -13.43 -20.81 5.85
CA GLN A 327 -13.55 -19.38 5.51
C GLN A 327 -12.53 -19.00 4.43
N TRP A 328 -11.28 -19.44 4.59
CA TRP A 328 -10.22 -19.19 3.61
C TRP A 328 -10.54 -19.83 2.25
N ILE A 329 -11.02 -21.08 2.21
CA ILE A 329 -11.48 -21.74 0.96
C ILE A 329 -12.61 -20.92 0.31
N ARG A 330 -13.64 -20.52 1.08
CA ARG A 330 -14.75 -19.71 0.55
C ARG A 330 -14.26 -18.40 -0.05
N GLN A 331 -13.31 -17.73 0.58
CA GLN A 331 -12.68 -16.52 0.04
C GLN A 331 -11.96 -16.81 -1.28
N LYS A 332 -11.21 -17.93 -1.38
CA LYS A 332 -10.50 -18.30 -2.61
C LYS A 332 -11.43 -18.73 -3.74
N LEU A 333 -12.51 -19.45 -3.45
CA LEU A 333 -13.55 -19.77 -4.43
C LEU A 333 -14.16 -18.49 -5.03
N LEU A 334 -14.41 -17.47 -4.19
CA LEU A 334 -14.90 -16.17 -4.65
C LEU A 334 -13.86 -15.40 -5.47
N GLU A 335 -12.61 -15.31 -4.97
CA GLU A 335 -11.50 -14.62 -5.65
C GLU A 335 -11.25 -15.19 -7.05
N TYR A 336 -11.25 -16.52 -7.16
CA TYR A 336 -11.02 -17.25 -8.40
C TYR A 336 -12.31 -17.53 -9.21
N LYS A 337 -13.47 -17.01 -8.79
CA LYS A 337 -14.77 -17.13 -9.48
C LYS A 337 -15.15 -18.58 -9.80
N VAL A 338 -14.88 -19.50 -8.87
CA VAL A 338 -15.20 -20.93 -8.98
C VAL A 338 -16.60 -21.16 -8.40
N LYS A 339 -17.43 -21.89 -9.14
CA LYS A 339 -18.83 -22.15 -8.75
C LYS A 339 -18.93 -23.51 -8.05
N LYS A 340 -20.03 -23.72 -7.31
CA LYS A 340 -20.38 -25.01 -6.67
C LYS A 340 -19.34 -25.58 -5.69
N GLY A 341 -18.31 -24.80 -5.32
CA GLY A 341 -17.27 -25.26 -4.39
C GLY A 341 -16.30 -26.27 -4.97
N ASP A 342 -16.13 -26.34 -6.30
CA ASP A 342 -15.21 -27.29 -6.93
C ASP A 342 -13.74 -26.98 -6.61
N LEU A 343 -13.15 -27.78 -5.73
CA LEU A 343 -11.76 -27.61 -5.31
C LEU A 343 -10.75 -27.99 -6.40
N ASN A 344 -11.12 -28.86 -7.35
CA ASN A 344 -10.27 -29.25 -8.47
C ASN A 344 -10.20 -28.11 -9.48
N GLU A 345 -11.35 -27.50 -9.80
CA GLU A 345 -11.38 -26.29 -10.63
C GLU A 345 -10.59 -25.15 -9.96
N LEU A 346 -10.76 -24.95 -8.66
CA LEU A 346 -9.98 -23.96 -7.91
C LEU A 346 -8.48 -24.23 -7.99
N LEU A 347 -8.08 -25.50 -7.88
CA LEU A 347 -6.68 -25.87 -8.04
C LEU A 347 -6.19 -25.55 -9.46
N ILE A 348 -6.91 -25.88 -10.53
CA ILE A 348 -6.49 -25.54 -11.91
C ILE A 348 -6.34 -24.03 -12.12
N ARG A 349 -7.24 -23.23 -11.54
CA ARG A 349 -7.20 -21.76 -11.64
C ARG A 349 -6.07 -21.13 -10.79
N MET A 350 -5.75 -21.71 -9.64
CA MET A 350 -4.75 -21.19 -8.69
C MET A 350 -3.32 -21.63 -9.06
N ASP A 351 -2.78 -21.07 -10.15
CA ASP A 351 -1.41 -21.33 -10.57
C ASP A 351 -0.69 -20.07 -11.10
N VAL A 352 0.64 -20.12 -11.13
CA VAL A 352 1.53 -19.01 -11.48
C VAL A 352 1.48 -18.65 -12.94
N ILE A 353 1.63 -17.36 -13.24
CA ILE A 353 1.83 -16.90 -14.61
C ILE A 353 3.34 -16.90 -14.90
N PRO A 354 3.83 -17.49 -16.00
CA PRO A 354 5.24 -17.46 -16.37
C PRO A 354 5.78 -16.03 -16.35
N THR A 355 6.94 -15.85 -15.74
CA THR A 355 7.49 -14.51 -15.51
C THR A 355 7.83 -13.84 -16.84
N SER A 356 8.25 -14.63 -17.84
CA SER A 356 8.57 -14.10 -19.16
C SER A 356 7.33 -13.55 -19.88
N ILE A 357 6.18 -14.23 -19.77
CA ILE A 357 4.90 -13.77 -20.33
C ILE A 357 4.47 -12.48 -19.65
N ALA A 358 4.45 -12.49 -18.31
CA ALA A 358 4.00 -11.33 -17.54
C ALA A 358 4.86 -10.10 -17.83
N LEU A 359 6.19 -10.24 -17.93
CA LEU A 359 7.09 -9.15 -18.32
C LEU A 359 6.87 -8.70 -19.77
N ALA A 360 6.69 -9.63 -20.71
CA ALA A 360 6.49 -9.30 -22.12
C ALA A 360 5.17 -8.55 -22.35
N GLN A 361 4.08 -9.02 -21.74
CA GLN A 361 2.80 -8.34 -21.79
C GLN A 361 2.87 -6.98 -21.09
N ALA A 362 3.47 -6.91 -19.90
CA ALA A 362 3.70 -5.64 -19.22
C ALA A 362 4.45 -4.65 -20.12
N ALA A 363 5.53 -5.08 -20.79
CA ALA A 363 6.31 -4.25 -21.69
C ALA A 363 5.48 -3.77 -22.90
N LYS A 364 4.75 -4.69 -23.54
CA LYS A 364 3.92 -4.40 -24.72
C LYS A 364 2.77 -3.44 -24.38
N GLU A 365 2.01 -3.71 -23.31
CA GLU A 365 0.81 -2.95 -22.95
C GLU A 365 1.13 -1.57 -22.34
N SER A 366 2.23 -1.47 -21.57
CA SER A 366 2.62 -0.21 -20.94
C SER A 366 3.60 0.63 -21.78
N GLY A 367 4.04 0.12 -22.93
CA GLY A 367 5.11 0.77 -23.71
C GLY A 367 6.42 0.85 -22.93
N TRP A 368 6.78 -0.20 -22.18
CA TRP A 368 7.91 -0.20 -21.23
C TRP A 368 7.75 0.83 -20.11
N GLY A 369 6.52 1.01 -19.61
CA GLY A 369 6.21 1.88 -18.47
C GLY A 369 5.98 3.35 -18.81
N THR A 370 6.10 3.76 -20.08
CA THR A 370 5.95 5.16 -20.50
C THR A 370 4.54 5.53 -20.93
N SER A 371 3.63 4.56 -21.07
CA SER A 371 2.23 4.83 -21.41
C SER A 371 1.55 5.71 -20.36
N ARG A 372 0.73 6.66 -20.81
CA ARG A 372 -0.10 7.50 -19.95
C ARG A 372 -0.92 6.70 -18.95
N PHE A 373 -1.47 5.55 -19.39
CA PHE A 373 -2.25 4.67 -18.51
C PHE A 373 -1.38 4.01 -17.43
N ALA A 374 -0.13 3.69 -17.74
CA ALA A 374 0.82 3.17 -16.76
C ALA A 374 1.26 4.24 -15.76
N LEU A 375 1.55 5.46 -16.24
CA LEU A 375 2.02 6.57 -15.41
C LEU A 375 0.92 7.18 -14.51
N GLU A 376 -0.26 7.47 -15.06
CA GLU A 376 -1.35 8.12 -14.31
C GLU A 376 -2.29 7.12 -13.61
N GLY A 377 -2.35 5.91 -14.17
CA GLY A 377 -3.31 4.89 -13.79
C GLY A 377 -2.71 3.66 -13.12
N ASN A 378 -1.39 3.54 -13.04
CA ASN A 378 -0.71 2.30 -12.66
C ASN A 378 -1.20 1.08 -13.47
N ALA A 379 -1.71 1.29 -14.67
CA ALA A 379 -2.35 0.26 -15.48
C ALA A 379 -1.33 -0.42 -16.41
N ILE A 380 -0.48 -1.27 -15.84
CA ILE A 380 0.66 -1.89 -16.55
C ILE A 380 0.18 -2.78 -17.71
N PHE A 381 -0.98 -3.41 -17.57
CA PHE A 381 -1.49 -4.44 -18.48
C PHE A 381 -2.70 -4.00 -19.32
N GLY A 382 -3.07 -2.71 -19.29
CA GLY A 382 -4.12 -2.16 -20.17
C GLY A 382 -5.52 -2.74 -19.96
N GLN A 383 -5.86 -3.22 -18.76
CA GLN A 383 -7.14 -3.89 -18.51
C GLN A 383 -8.35 -2.96 -18.69
N TRP A 384 -9.34 -3.38 -19.48
CA TRP A 384 -10.55 -2.59 -19.75
C TRP A 384 -11.56 -2.64 -18.60
N THR A 385 -12.30 -1.55 -18.45
CA THR A 385 -13.51 -1.47 -17.63
C THR A 385 -14.59 -0.66 -18.32
N TRP A 386 -15.84 -1.06 -18.12
CA TRP A 386 -17.04 -0.33 -18.56
C TRP A 386 -17.71 0.43 -17.41
N SER A 387 -17.25 0.23 -16.18
CA SER A 387 -17.78 0.86 -14.97
C SER A 387 -16.66 1.33 -14.03
N GLY A 388 -16.97 2.31 -13.16
CA GLY A 388 -16.05 2.75 -12.10
C GLY A 388 -14.96 3.75 -12.51
N GLN A 389 -13.91 3.81 -11.68
CA GLN A 389 -12.74 4.69 -11.85
C GLN A 389 -11.77 4.10 -12.87
N GLY A 390 -11.72 4.70 -14.06
CA GLY A 390 -10.80 4.35 -15.13
C GLY A 390 -10.45 5.56 -15.97
N ILE A 391 -9.36 5.45 -16.74
CA ILE A 391 -8.85 6.51 -17.61
C ILE A 391 -9.37 6.26 -19.02
N ALA A 392 -10.03 7.25 -19.62
CA ALA A 392 -10.48 7.15 -21.01
C ALA A 392 -9.28 7.34 -21.98
N PRO A 393 -9.20 6.55 -23.06
CA PRO A 393 -8.33 6.88 -24.20
C PRO A 393 -8.71 8.24 -24.78
N LEU A 394 -7.69 8.99 -25.23
CA LEU A 394 -7.89 10.32 -25.82
C LEU A 394 -8.60 10.20 -27.17
N ASP A 395 -8.13 9.29 -28.02
CA ASP A 395 -8.65 9.08 -29.39
C ASP A 395 -9.72 7.98 -29.44
N ARG A 396 -10.60 7.93 -28.43
CA ARG A 396 -11.66 6.93 -28.39
C ARG A 396 -12.82 7.35 -29.29
N ASP A 397 -13.23 6.48 -30.20
CA ASP A 397 -14.47 6.66 -30.98
C ASP A 397 -15.64 7.05 -30.07
N SER A 398 -16.45 8.01 -30.49
CA SER A 398 -17.57 8.55 -29.72
C SER A 398 -18.59 7.47 -29.28
N ASN A 399 -18.68 6.37 -30.03
CA ASN A 399 -19.56 5.23 -29.75
C ASN A 399 -19.00 4.24 -28.70
N LYS A 400 -17.71 4.30 -28.38
CA LYS A 400 -17.07 3.39 -27.43
C LYS A 400 -17.10 4.00 -26.02
N LYS A 401 -17.56 3.25 -25.03
CA LYS A 401 -17.62 3.70 -23.61
C LYS A 401 -16.55 3.10 -22.70
N HIS A 402 -15.67 2.25 -23.23
CA HIS A 402 -14.63 1.57 -22.45
C HIS A 402 -13.59 2.56 -21.89
N LYS A 403 -13.05 2.23 -20.71
CA LYS A 403 -11.96 2.93 -20.03
C LYS A 403 -10.88 1.92 -19.65
N ILE A 404 -9.66 2.38 -19.39
CA ILE A 404 -8.60 1.55 -18.80
C ILE A 404 -8.68 1.65 -17.27
N LEU A 405 -8.63 0.51 -16.58
CA LEU A 405 -8.67 0.45 -15.12
C LEU A 405 -7.56 1.29 -14.50
N LYS A 406 -7.88 1.98 -13.39
CA LYS A 406 -6.90 2.69 -12.57
C LYS A 406 -6.64 1.92 -11.28
N PHE A 407 -5.37 1.79 -10.93
CA PHE A 407 -4.91 1.09 -9.73
C PHE A 407 -4.25 2.06 -8.75
N PRO A 408 -4.40 1.85 -7.42
CA PRO A 408 -3.75 2.68 -6.42
C PRO A 408 -2.22 2.52 -6.47
N ILE A 409 -1.73 1.32 -6.77
CA ILE A 409 -0.29 0.98 -6.84
C ILE A 409 -0.02 -0.03 -7.96
N LEU A 410 1.21 -0.08 -8.48
CA LEU A 410 1.65 -1.04 -9.51
C LEU A 410 1.33 -2.50 -9.15
N ARG A 411 1.57 -2.91 -7.88
CA ARG A 411 1.30 -4.27 -7.42
C ARG A 411 -0.17 -4.69 -7.60
N ALA A 412 -1.10 -3.76 -7.42
CA ALA A 412 -2.53 -4.04 -7.58
C ALA A 412 -2.88 -4.33 -9.04
N SER A 413 -2.21 -3.69 -10.00
CA SER A 413 -2.36 -4.00 -11.43
C SER A 413 -1.82 -5.39 -11.78
N VAL A 414 -0.65 -5.76 -11.24
CA VAL A 414 -0.08 -7.11 -11.41
C VAL A 414 -1.03 -8.17 -10.86
N LYS A 415 -1.55 -7.98 -9.64
CA LYS A 415 -2.52 -8.90 -9.03
C LYS A 415 -3.78 -9.04 -9.89
N ALA A 416 -4.34 -7.93 -10.36
CA ALA A 416 -5.53 -7.95 -11.20
C ALA A 416 -5.30 -8.65 -12.54
N TYR A 417 -4.14 -8.46 -13.16
CA TYR A 417 -3.73 -9.14 -14.38
C TYR A 417 -3.61 -10.66 -14.19
N GLN A 418 -2.86 -11.11 -13.17
CA GLN A 418 -2.69 -12.54 -12.91
C GLN A 418 -4.02 -13.21 -12.57
N ASN A 419 -4.87 -12.55 -11.78
CA ASN A 419 -6.22 -13.05 -11.49
C ASN A 419 -7.09 -13.13 -12.76
N ASN A 420 -6.94 -12.19 -13.70
CA ASN A 420 -7.68 -12.22 -14.96
C ASN A 420 -7.32 -13.47 -15.79
N LEU A 421 -6.02 -13.76 -15.97
CA LEU A 421 -5.55 -14.97 -16.65
C LEU A 421 -6.01 -16.25 -15.93
N ASN A 422 -6.06 -16.21 -14.60
CA ASN A 422 -6.49 -17.35 -13.78
C ASN A 422 -8.01 -17.54 -13.71
N THR A 423 -8.84 -16.59 -14.14
CA THR A 423 -10.31 -16.68 -13.94
C THR A 423 -11.15 -16.46 -15.18
N HIS A 424 -10.69 -15.68 -16.16
CA HIS A 424 -11.52 -15.31 -17.29
C HIS A 424 -11.68 -16.49 -18.28
N LYS A 425 -12.87 -16.64 -18.87
CA LYS A 425 -13.21 -17.76 -19.77
C LYS A 425 -12.28 -17.84 -21.00
N SER A 426 -11.86 -16.69 -21.53
CA SER A 426 -10.99 -16.62 -22.71
C SER A 426 -9.61 -17.25 -22.51
N TYR A 427 -9.18 -17.47 -21.27
CA TYR A 427 -7.88 -18.08 -20.92
C TYR A 427 -8.03 -19.51 -20.38
N LEU A 428 -9.14 -20.19 -20.70
CA LEU A 428 -9.33 -21.59 -20.32
C LEU A 428 -8.19 -22.47 -20.86
N LYS A 429 -7.89 -22.39 -22.16
CA LYS A 429 -6.80 -23.13 -22.81
C LYS A 429 -5.43 -22.88 -22.15
N PHE A 430 -5.16 -21.63 -21.75
CA PHE A 430 -3.94 -21.28 -21.02
C PHE A 430 -3.85 -22.01 -19.67
N ARG A 431 -4.96 -22.13 -18.94
CA ARG A 431 -5.01 -22.86 -17.66
C ARG A 431 -4.89 -24.37 -17.85
N GLU A 432 -5.58 -24.93 -18.84
CA GLU A 432 -5.51 -26.36 -19.18
C GLU A 432 -4.08 -26.76 -19.56
N LYS A 433 -3.45 -26.00 -20.46
CA LYS A 433 -2.06 -26.26 -20.87
C LYS A 433 -1.09 -26.20 -19.69
N ARG A 434 -1.26 -25.25 -18.76
CA ARG A 434 -0.50 -25.22 -17.50
C ARG A 434 -0.77 -26.45 -16.62
N SER A 435 -2.01 -26.90 -16.49
CA SER A 435 -2.34 -28.12 -15.72
C SER A 435 -1.65 -29.34 -16.29
N ILE A 436 -1.69 -29.52 -17.62
CA ILE A 436 -1.02 -30.62 -18.31
C ILE A 436 0.50 -30.60 -18.08
N LEU A 437 1.12 -29.41 -18.12
CA LEU A 437 2.54 -29.27 -17.80
C LEU A 437 2.85 -29.67 -16.35
N ARG A 438 2.01 -29.27 -15.40
CA ARG A 438 2.15 -29.65 -13.98
C ARG A 438 2.02 -31.16 -13.77
N GLU A 439 1.03 -31.80 -14.38
CA GLU A 439 0.81 -33.25 -14.29
C GLU A 439 1.99 -34.04 -14.84
N LYS A 440 2.60 -33.55 -15.92
CA LYS A 440 3.81 -34.14 -16.52
C LYS A 440 5.11 -33.74 -15.79
N ASN A 441 5.01 -33.05 -14.65
CA ASN A 441 6.14 -32.50 -13.90
C ASN A 441 7.11 -31.65 -14.77
N LYS A 442 6.59 -31.02 -15.82
CA LYS A 442 7.34 -30.12 -16.70
C LYS A 442 7.38 -28.72 -16.10
N LYS A 443 8.48 -28.01 -16.35
CA LYS A 443 8.60 -26.60 -15.97
C LYS A 443 7.61 -25.78 -16.80
N ILE A 444 6.88 -24.90 -16.13
CA ILE A 444 5.97 -23.97 -16.82
C ILE A 444 6.82 -22.85 -17.43
N VAL A 445 7.04 -22.93 -18.74
CA VAL A 445 7.85 -21.96 -19.50
C VAL A 445 6.95 -21.10 -20.37
N GLY A 446 7.23 -19.79 -20.43
CA GLY A 446 6.36 -18.85 -21.15
C GLY A 446 6.19 -19.15 -22.65
N LEU A 447 7.25 -19.50 -23.38
CA LEU A 447 7.16 -19.78 -24.82
C LEU A 447 6.25 -20.98 -25.15
N GLU A 448 6.05 -21.90 -24.20
CA GLU A 448 5.14 -23.04 -24.39
C GLU A 448 3.67 -22.64 -24.24
N LEU A 449 3.36 -21.43 -23.76
CA LEU A 449 2.01 -21.01 -23.41
C LEU A 449 1.52 -19.79 -24.21
N THR A 450 2.40 -19.10 -24.94
CA THR A 450 2.06 -17.86 -25.66
C THR A 450 0.98 -18.07 -26.71
N ASP A 451 0.98 -19.20 -27.40
CA ASP A 451 -0.03 -19.61 -28.39
C ASP A 451 -1.47 -19.63 -27.83
N THR A 452 -1.64 -19.83 -26.52
CA THR A 452 -2.95 -19.83 -25.87
C THR A 452 -3.48 -18.44 -25.50
N LEU A 453 -2.71 -17.38 -25.77
CA LEU A 453 -3.04 -15.99 -25.40
C LEU A 453 -3.60 -15.14 -26.54
N ASN A 454 -3.99 -15.74 -27.67
CA ASN A 454 -4.56 -15.03 -28.82
C ASN A 454 -5.76 -14.13 -28.45
N ASN A 455 -6.55 -14.52 -27.44
CA ASN A 455 -7.72 -13.75 -26.99
C ASN A 455 -7.39 -12.53 -26.12
N TYR A 456 -6.10 -12.29 -25.82
CA TYR A 456 -5.69 -11.16 -25.00
C TYR A 456 -5.78 -9.83 -25.77
N ALA A 457 -5.47 -9.85 -27.07
CA ALA A 457 -5.49 -8.69 -27.94
C ALA A 457 -6.33 -8.95 -29.19
N GLN A 458 -6.86 -7.89 -29.80
CA GLN A 458 -7.67 -8.00 -31.02
C GLN A 458 -6.88 -8.56 -32.21
N THR A 459 -5.56 -8.34 -32.25
CA THR A 459 -4.67 -8.82 -33.31
C THR A 459 -4.36 -10.31 -33.23
N GLY A 460 -4.87 -11.04 -32.23
CA GLY A 460 -4.85 -12.50 -32.24
C GLY A 460 -3.45 -13.12 -32.26
N SER A 461 -3.11 -13.86 -33.31
CA SER A 461 -1.82 -14.54 -33.46
C SER A 461 -0.65 -13.56 -33.63
N GLU A 462 -0.84 -12.43 -34.30
CA GLU A 462 0.23 -11.42 -34.44
C GLU A 462 0.68 -10.88 -33.08
N TYR A 463 -0.26 -10.82 -32.13
CA TYR A 463 0.06 -10.48 -30.75
C TYR A 463 1.00 -11.50 -30.11
N THR A 464 0.72 -12.80 -30.29
CA THR A 464 1.51 -13.85 -29.66
C THR A 464 2.89 -13.99 -30.32
N ASP A 465 3.01 -13.71 -31.62
CA ASP A 465 4.29 -13.57 -32.31
C ASP A 465 5.10 -12.39 -31.78
N THR A 466 4.46 -11.23 -31.61
CA THR A 466 5.09 -10.05 -30.99
C THR A 466 5.58 -10.37 -29.57
N LEU A 467 4.78 -11.08 -28.77
CA LEU A 467 5.19 -11.53 -27.43
C LEU A 467 6.40 -12.46 -27.49
N ASN A 468 6.39 -13.44 -28.39
CA ASN A 468 7.51 -14.37 -28.58
C ASN A 468 8.81 -13.61 -28.94
N GLN A 469 8.72 -12.61 -29.82
CA GLN A 469 9.84 -11.74 -30.17
C GLN A 469 10.35 -10.96 -28.95
N ILE A 470 9.46 -10.31 -28.18
CA ILE A 470 9.84 -9.58 -26.96
C ILE A 470 10.53 -10.50 -25.95
N ILE A 471 10.00 -11.71 -25.74
CA ILE A 471 10.58 -12.70 -24.82
C ILE A 471 12.00 -13.07 -25.26
N LYS A 472 12.21 -13.38 -26.54
CA LYS A 472 13.50 -13.81 -27.07
C LYS A 472 14.53 -12.67 -27.07
N GLN A 473 14.18 -11.52 -27.66
CA GLN A 473 15.10 -10.38 -27.80
C GLN A 473 15.59 -9.82 -26.46
N ASN A 474 14.73 -9.83 -25.42
CA ASN A 474 15.07 -9.29 -24.11
C ASN A 474 15.48 -10.40 -23.10
N ARG A 475 15.65 -11.63 -23.60
CA ARG A 475 16.03 -12.82 -22.81
C ARG A 475 15.17 -13.00 -21.56
N LEU A 476 13.86 -12.83 -21.70
CA LEU A 476 12.95 -12.83 -20.54
C LEU A 476 12.78 -14.21 -19.91
N LEU A 477 13.12 -15.28 -20.64
CA LEU A 477 13.15 -16.65 -20.12
C LEU A 477 14.14 -16.83 -18.96
N ASP A 478 15.23 -16.05 -18.92
CA ASP A 478 16.19 -16.16 -17.82
C ASP A 478 15.58 -15.73 -16.47
N PHE A 479 14.43 -15.04 -16.49
CA PHE A 479 13.69 -14.66 -15.28
C PHE A 479 12.65 -15.69 -14.85
N GLU A 480 12.51 -16.79 -15.58
CA GLU A 480 11.73 -17.91 -15.09
C GLU A 480 12.38 -18.50 -13.84
N LEU A 481 11.53 -18.95 -12.91
CA LEU A 481 11.92 -19.53 -11.62
C LEU A 481 12.69 -18.58 -10.68
N VAL A 482 12.77 -17.29 -11.00
CA VAL A 482 13.30 -16.28 -10.08
C VAL A 482 12.43 -16.24 -8.82
N ARG A 483 13.08 -16.18 -7.66
CA ARG A 483 12.44 -16.08 -6.33
C ARG A 483 12.90 -14.82 -5.61
N LEU A 484 12.16 -14.39 -4.60
CA LEU A 484 12.58 -13.28 -3.74
C LEU A 484 13.80 -13.71 -2.89
N VAL A 485 14.76 -12.81 -2.67
CA VAL A 485 15.97 -13.06 -1.84
C VAL A 485 15.63 -13.56 -0.43
N ASN A 486 14.45 -13.20 0.10
CA ASN A 486 13.94 -13.62 1.41
C ASN A 486 12.80 -14.65 1.33
N SER A 487 12.51 -15.20 0.14
CA SER A 487 11.62 -16.36 0.05
C SER A 487 12.29 -17.48 0.83
N ALA A 488 11.59 -18.04 1.82
CA ALA A 488 12.13 -19.13 2.61
C ALA A 488 12.63 -20.21 1.64
N LYS A 489 13.92 -20.54 1.69
CA LYS A 489 14.52 -21.66 0.94
C LYS A 489 13.67 -22.90 1.22
N GLU A 490 12.71 -23.22 0.35
CA GLU A 490 12.16 -24.56 0.28
C GLU A 490 13.24 -25.39 -0.40
N ILE A 491 14.09 -25.99 0.44
CA ILE A 491 14.89 -27.14 0.06
C ILE A 491 13.86 -28.19 -0.34
N GLU A 492 13.68 -28.40 -1.65
CA GLU A 492 12.98 -29.57 -2.15
C GLU A 492 13.81 -30.78 -1.72
N LEU A 493 13.37 -31.46 -0.67
CA LEU A 493 13.86 -32.80 -0.38
C LEU A 493 13.29 -33.69 -1.50
N SER A 494 14.14 -34.11 -2.43
CA SER A 494 13.84 -35.21 -3.33
C SER A 494 13.60 -36.45 -2.47
N SER A 495 12.38 -37.00 -2.56
CA SER A 495 12.10 -38.38 -2.19
C SER A 495 12.29 -39.25 -3.41
#